data_AF-A0A0S2DJS1-F1
#
_entry.id   AF-A0A0S2DJS1-F1
#
_cell.length_a   1.000
_cell.length_b   1.000
_cell.length_c   1.000
_cell.angle_alpha   90.00
_cell.angle_beta   90.00
_cell.angle_gamma   90.00
#
_symmetry.space_group_name_H-M   'P 1'
#
loop_
_entity.id
_entity.type
_entity.pdbx_description
1 polymer ?
#
loop_
_entity_poly.entity_id
_entity_poly.type
_entity_poly.pdbx_seq_one_letter_code
_entity_poly.pdbx_strand_id
1 'polypeptide(L)'
;MSKLLPFGLLLALCLTPAATGAQHRGFDLSQLDLSQLDLSRLDPAAIMASANDTLMRAPDARIDGLFQALRSASRDRGDAATLCALFDPHADRSAQALMAAAQRLSPDSHQRFGNALIEIAASGLQSPRQAYDAGAAKQSLKSAAAQAMMLHDGFGAGLNADGADETSRQARCQSFAWLLDALGEQPLAQRAGAMRLLLNEGMNRLAVR
;
A
#
# COMPACT_ATOMS: atom_id res chain seq x y z
N MET A 1 22.66 -17.35 -10.07
CA MET A 1 22.57 -15.93 -9.70
C MET A 1 21.11 -15.62 -9.35
N SER A 2 20.67 -15.98 -8.14
CA SER A 2 19.28 -15.86 -7.70
C SER A 2 19.19 -14.82 -6.59
N LYS A 3 18.58 -13.67 -6.90
CA LYS A 3 18.25 -12.58 -5.95
C LYS A 3 16.75 -12.29 -5.90
N LEU A 4 15.90 -13.28 -6.21
CA LEU A 4 14.44 -13.12 -6.38
C LEU A 4 13.61 -13.47 -5.12
N LEU A 5 14.26 -13.88 -4.03
CA LEU A 5 13.59 -14.52 -2.89
C LEU A 5 12.92 -13.64 -1.82
N PRO A 6 13.12 -12.31 -1.70
CA PRO A 6 12.54 -11.59 -0.57
C PRO A 6 11.08 -11.14 -0.77
N PHE A 7 10.61 -11.01 -2.01
CA PHE A 7 9.30 -10.41 -2.32
C PHE A 7 8.14 -11.42 -2.25
N GLY A 8 8.42 -12.71 -2.41
CA GLY A 8 7.41 -13.78 -2.33
C GLY A 8 6.80 -13.94 -0.92
N LEU A 9 7.55 -13.58 0.12
CA LEU A 9 7.10 -13.69 1.52
C LEU A 9 6.02 -12.64 1.87
N LEU A 10 6.15 -11.42 1.35
CA LEU A 10 5.16 -10.34 1.57
C LEU A 10 3.84 -10.60 0.82
N LEU A 11 3.91 -11.29 -0.32
CA LEU A 11 2.74 -11.67 -1.11
C LEU A 11 1.95 -12.83 -0.48
N ALA A 12 2.66 -13.85 0.02
CA ALA A 12 2.05 -15.06 0.59
C ALA A 12 1.23 -14.76 1.86
N LEU A 13 1.59 -13.71 2.60
CA LEU A 13 0.87 -13.30 3.81
C LEU A 13 -0.46 -12.59 3.53
N CYS A 14 -0.72 -12.19 2.27
CA CYS A 14 -1.97 -11.53 1.84
C CYS A 14 -2.98 -12.49 1.18
N LEU A 15 -2.70 -13.80 1.10
CA LEU A 15 -3.49 -14.73 0.30
C LEU A 15 -3.86 -15.98 1.11
N THR A 16 -4.70 -15.81 2.13
CA THR A 16 -5.59 -16.90 2.54
C THR A 16 -6.76 -16.95 1.54
N PRO A 17 -6.89 -18.01 0.72
CA PRO A 17 -7.96 -18.07 -0.26
C PRO A 17 -9.30 -18.34 0.43
N ALA A 18 -10.21 -17.36 0.40
CA ALA A 18 -11.63 -17.67 0.35
C ALA A 18 -11.91 -18.22 -1.05
N ALA A 19 -12.01 -19.54 -1.16
CA ALA A 19 -12.22 -20.23 -2.42
C ALA A 19 -13.55 -19.80 -3.08
N THR A 20 -13.47 -18.97 -4.12
CA THR A 20 -14.49 -18.94 -5.19
C THR A 20 -13.81 -18.66 -6.53
N GLY A 21 -14.09 -19.54 -7.50
CA GLY A 21 -13.33 -19.69 -8.72
C GLY A 21 -13.45 -18.52 -9.69
N ALA A 22 -12.31 -17.99 -10.10
CA ALA A 22 -12.14 -17.35 -11.40
C ALA A 22 -10.81 -17.81 -11.97
N GLN A 23 -10.86 -18.58 -13.06
CA GLN A 23 -9.69 -19.00 -13.82
C GLN A 23 -9.07 -17.77 -14.48
N HIS A 24 -8.08 -17.17 -13.82
CA HIS A 24 -7.16 -16.22 -14.44
C HIS A 24 -5.89 -16.99 -14.82
N ARG A 25 -5.38 -16.79 -16.05
CA ARG A 25 -4.03 -17.21 -16.48
C ARG A 25 -2.98 -16.34 -15.75
N GLY A 26 -2.97 -16.43 -14.42
CA GLY A 26 -1.99 -15.82 -13.53
C GLY A 26 -1.01 -16.89 -13.05
N PHE A 27 0.22 -16.46 -12.78
CA PHE A 27 1.26 -17.25 -12.12
C PHE A 27 0.66 -18.12 -10.99
N ASP A 28 0.81 -19.43 -11.07
CA ASP A 28 0.34 -20.36 -10.04
C ASP A 28 1.31 -20.36 -8.86
N LEU A 29 1.03 -19.47 -7.89
CA LEU A 29 1.84 -19.29 -6.68
C LEU A 29 1.75 -20.51 -5.73
N SER A 30 0.83 -21.45 -5.96
CA SER A 30 0.74 -22.68 -5.15
C SER A 30 1.92 -23.64 -5.39
N GLN A 31 2.72 -23.40 -6.44
CA GLN A 31 3.95 -24.16 -6.72
C GLN A 31 5.20 -23.60 -6.01
N LEU A 32 5.10 -22.48 -5.30
CA LEU A 32 6.20 -21.98 -4.49
C LEU A 32 6.25 -22.74 -3.16
N ASP A 33 7.14 -23.72 -3.07
CA ASP A 33 7.42 -24.43 -1.81
C ASP A 33 8.21 -23.53 -0.85
N LEU A 34 7.48 -22.73 -0.07
CA LEU A 34 8.01 -21.82 0.93
C LEU A 34 8.50 -22.54 2.21
N SER A 35 8.22 -23.84 2.35
CA SER A 35 8.63 -24.62 3.53
C SER A 35 10.13 -24.94 3.57
N GLN A 36 10.81 -24.79 2.43
CA GLN A 36 12.27 -24.97 2.30
C GLN A 36 13.06 -23.67 2.45
N LEU A 37 12.41 -22.53 2.66
CA LEU A 37 13.08 -21.26 2.93
C LEU A 37 13.53 -21.20 4.39
N ASP A 38 14.85 -21.22 4.59
CA ASP A 38 15.44 -20.90 5.89
C ASP A 38 15.31 -19.39 6.16
N LEU A 39 14.19 -19.02 6.78
CA LEU A 39 13.85 -17.64 7.14
C LEU A 39 14.88 -16.99 8.09
N SER A 40 15.69 -17.80 8.79
CA SER A 40 16.73 -17.29 9.70
C SER A 40 17.96 -16.71 8.97
N ARG A 41 18.11 -16.98 7.66
CA ARG A 41 19.19 -16.47 6.82
C ARG A 41 18.80 -15.29 5.94
N LEU A 42 17.53 -14.86 6.00
CA LEU A 42 17.06 -13.71 5.25
C LEU A 42 17.43 -12.42 6.01
N ASP A 43 18.32 -11.63 5.42
CA ASP A 43 18.62 -10.28 5.91
C ASP A 43 17.39 -9.36 5.67
N PRO A 44 16.74 -8.86 6.73
CA PRO A 44 15.58 -7.97 6.60
C PRO A 44 15.90 -6.69 5.80
N ALA A 45 17.11 -6.16 5.90
CA ALA A 45 17.52 -4.98 5.14
C ALA A 45 17.63 -5.30 3.64
N ALA A 46 18.15 -6.47 3.28
CA ALA A 46 18.18 -6.94 1.90
C ALA A 46 16.77 -7.20 1.33
N ILE A 47 15.84 -7.71 2.15
CA ILE A 47 14.43 -7.85 1.78
C ILE A 47 13.85 -6.48 1.42
N MET A 48 14.02 -5.49 2.31
CA MET A 48 13.47 -4.15 2.13
C MET A 48 14.10 -3.40 0.95
N ALA A 49 15.41 -3.52 0.74
CA ALA A 49 16.09 -2.92 -0.39
C ALA A 49 15.61 -3.52 -1.72
N SER A 50 15.45 -4.85 -1.78
CA SER A 50 14.86 -5.53 -2.94
C SER A 50 13.40 -5.11 -3.13
N ALA A 51 12.69 -4.85 -2.03
CA ALA A 51 11.30 -4.45 -2.11
C ALA A 51 11.14 -3.04 -2.69
N ASN A 52 11.99 -2.12 -2.24
CA ASN A 52 12.03 -0.79 -2.77
C ASN A 52 12.45 -0.76 -4.25
N ASP A 53 13.46 -1.55 -4.65
CA ASP A 53 13.84 -1.62 -6.06
C ASP A 53 12.70 -2.17 -6.94
N THR A 54 11.97 -3.18 -6.46
CA THR A 54 10.78 -3.72 -7.14
C THR A 54 9.70 -2.66 -7.33
N LEU A 55 9.42 -1.87 -6.29
CA LEU A 55 8.47 -0.74 -6.35
C LEU A 55 8.89 0.32 -7.39
N MET A 56 10.19 0.62 -7.47
CA MET A 56 10.73 1.61 -8.39
C MET A 56 10.76 1.13 -9.85
N ARG A 57 10.59 -0.17 -10.09
CA ARG A 57 10.50 -0.78 -11.43
C ARG A 57 9.06 -0.97 -11.90
N ALA A 58 8.11 -1.11 -10.99
CA ALA A 58 6.71 -1.34 -11.35
C ALA A 58 6.16 -0.21 -12.25
N PRO A 59 5.49 -0.49 -13.37
CA PRO A 59 4.88 0.55 -14.20
C PRO A 59 3.83 1.37 -13.44
N ASP A 60 3.63 2.63 -13.83
CA ASP A 60 2.69 3.54 -13.17
C ASP A 60 1.27 2.99 -13.08
N ALA A 61 0.80 2.28 -14.12
CA ALA A 61 -0.53 1.64 -14.10
C ALA A 61 -0.68 0.61 -12.96
N ARG A 62 0.40 -0.08 -12.58
CA ARG A 62 0.39 -1.10 -11.51
C ARG A 62 0.38 -0.43 -10.13
N ILE A 63 1.12 0.67 -9.99
CA ILE A 63 1.05 1.52 -8.80
C ILE A 63 -0.33 2.16 -8.66
N ASP A 64 -0.91 2.64 -9.77
CA ASP A 64 -2.26 3.22 -9.77
C ASP A 64 -3.30 2.17 -9.36
N GLY A 65 -3.16 0.90 -9.78
CA GLY A 65 -4.02 -0.20 -9.31
C GLY A 65 -4.08 -0.32 -7.78
N LEU A 66 -2.93 -0.19 -7.11
CA LEU A 66 -2.88 -0.18 -5.64
C LEU A 66 -3.50 1.10 -5.05
N PHE A 67 -3.26 2.25 -5.67
CA PHE A 67 -3.93 3.50 -5.28
C PHE A 67 -5.46 3.40 -5.39
N GLN A 68 -5.99 2.82 -6.47
CA GLN A 68 -7.44 2.65 -6.64
C GLN A 68 -8.02 1.67 -5.63
N ALA A 69 -7.30 0.58 -5.30
CA ALA A 69 -7.70 -0.34 -4.24
C ALA A 69 -7.80 0.39 -2.89
N LEU A 70 -6.79 1.21 -2.56
CA LEU A 70 -6.77 2.01 -1.34
C LEU A 70 -7.88 3.06 -1.30
N ARG A 71 -8.09 3.81 -2.39
CA ARG A 71 -9.16 4.81 -2.50
C ARG A 71 -10.52 4.15 -2.35
N SER A 72 -10.76 3.02 -3.02
CA SER A 72 -12.01 2.28 -2.90
C SER A 72 -12.27 1.82 -1.47
N ALA A 73 -11.26 1.25 -0.81
CA ALA A 73 -11.37 0.80 0.58
C ALA A 73 -11.61 1.96 1.55
N SER A 74 -11.02 3.14 1.29
CA SER A 74 -11.24 4.33 2.12
C SER A 74 -12.66 4.90 2.06
N ARG A 75 -13.47 4.48 1.08
CA ARG A 75 -14.89 4.88 0.94
C ARG A 75 -15.85 3.92 1.64
N ASP A 76 -15.41 2.71 1.94
CA ASP A 76 -16.18 1.77 2.77
C ASP A 76 -15.89 2.02 4.25
N ARG A 77 -16.92 2.12 5.09
CA ARG A 77 -16.74 2.48 6.50
C ARG A 77 -15.96 1.43 7.29
N GLY A 78 -16.16 0.15 7.02
CA GLY A 78 -15.48 -0.94 7.74
C GLY A 78 -14.02 -1.07 7.32
N ASP A 79 -13.77 -1.00 6.02
CA ASP A 79 -12.41 -1.04 5.47
C ASP A 79 -11.61 0.21 5.86
N ALA A 80 -12.22 1.39 5.77
CA ALA A 80 -11.59 2.64 6.19
C ALA A 80 -11.18 2.60 7.66
N ALA A 81 -12.05 2.12 8.56
CA ALA A 81 -11.71 1.96 9.97
C ALA A 81 -10.54 1.00 10.19
N THR A 82 -10.54 -0.14 9.47
CA THR A 82 -9.45 -1.12 9.52
C THR A 82 -8.12 -0.55 9.05
N LEU A 83 -8.13 0.16 7.91
CA LEU A 83 -6.93 0.80 7.36
C LEU A 83 -6.42 1.92 8.24
N CYS A 84 -7.32 2.74 8.77
CA CYS A 84 -6.99 3.82 9.68
C CYS A 84 -6.29 3.39 10.95
N ALA A 85 -6.70 2.25 11.53
CA ALA A 85 -6.07 1.73 12.72
C ALA A 85 -4.56 1.48 12.52
N LEU A 86 -4.11 1.24 11.29
CA LEU A 86 -2.68 1.08 10.96
C LEU A 86 -1.90 2.41 10.98
N PHE A 87 -2.60 3.53 10.80
CA PHE A 87 -2.03 4.88 10.77
C PHE A 87 -2.11 5.61 12.13
N ASP A 88 -2.67 4.97 13.16
CA ASP A 88 -2.58 5.45 14.54
C ASP A 88 -1.10 5.53 14.98
N PRO A 89 -0.63 6.63 15.61
CA PRO A 89 0.79 6.76 16.00
C PRO A 89 1.28 5.55 16.82
N HIS A 90 0.42 5.02 17.68
CA HIS A 90 0.67 3.91 18.58
C HIS A 90 0.24 2.54 18.02
N ALA A 91 -0.17 2.47 16.75
CA ALA A 91 -0.53 1.21 16.10
C ALA A 91 0.61 0.20 16.16
N ASP A 92 0.26 -1.05 16.53
CA ASP A 92 1.10 -2.20 16.27
C ASP A 92 1.20 -2.41 14.75
N ARG A 93 2.43 -2.38 14.25
CA ARG A 93 2.78 -2.55 12.84
C ARG A 93 3.66 -3.78 12.63
N SER A 94 3.64 -4.71 13.58
CA SER A 94 4.22 -6.04 13.41
C SER A 94 3.62 -6.71 12.17
N ALA A 95 4.38 -7.64 11.58
CA ALA A 95 3.89 -8.42 10.45
C ALA A 95 2.56 -9.12 10.79
N GLN A 96 2.42 -9.66 12.00
CA GLN A 96 1.18 -10.26 12.47
C GLN A 96 0.02 -9.26 12.54
N ALA A 97 0.23 -8.05 13.07
CA ALA A 97 -0.82 -7.03 13.13
C ALA A 97 -1.26 -6.56 11.73
N LEU A 98 -0.31 -6.42 10.80
CA LEU A 98 -0.61 -6.11 9.40
C LEU A 98 -1.40 -7.21 8.71
N MET A 99 -1.04 -8.48 8.93
CA MET A 99 -1.81 -9.63 8.42
C MET A 99 -3.22 -9.68 9.02
N ALA A 100 -3.35 -9.48 10.33
CA ALA A 100 -4.64 -9.44 11.00
C ALA A 100 -5.51 -8.29 10.46
N ALA A 101 -4.92 -7.13 10.18
CA ALA A 101 -5.62 -6.02 9.54
C ALA A 101 -6.06 -6.37 8.12
N ALA A 102 -5.20 -7.00 7.32
CA ALA A 102 -5.57 -7.46 5.97
C ALA A 102 -6.75 -8.44 6.00
N GLN A 103 -6.76 -9.39 6.95
CA GLN A 103 -7.86 -10.35 7.12
C GLN A 103 -9.18 -9.73 7.60
N ARG A 104 -9.15 -8.52 8.19
CA ARG A 104 -10.35 -7.78 8.60
C ARG A 104 -10.97 -6.95 7.48
N LEU A 105 -10.26 -6.76 6.38
CA LEU A 105 -10.82 -6.10 5.21
C LEU A 105 -11.96 -6.93 4.63
N SER A 106 -12.91 -6.25 3.99
CA SER A 106 -13.95 -6.89 3.20
C SER A 106 -13.32 -7.80 2.14
N PRO A 107 -14.00 -8.90 1.74
CA PRO A 107 -13.48 -9.82 0.73
C PRO A 107 -13.04 -9.11 -0.56
N ASP A 108 -13.81 -8.12 -1.01
CA ASP A 108 -13.52 -7.35 -2.22
C ASP A 108 -12.27 -6.49 -2.06
N SER A 109 -12.11 -5.79 -0.94
CA SER A 109 -10.92 -4.96 -0.69
C SER A 109 -9.69 -5.83 -0.49
N HIS A 110 -9.80 -6.92 0.26
CA HIS A 110 -8.74 -7.91 0.42
C HIS A 110 -8.24 -8.43 -0.95
N GLN A 111 -9.17 -8.84 -1.82
CA GLN A 111 -8.83 -9.30 -3.17
C GLN A 111 -8.20 -8.20 -4.02
N ARG A 112 -8.72 -6.96 -3.99
CA ARG A 112 -8.17 -5.83 -4.76
C ARG A 112 -6.75 -5.48 -4.33
N PHE A 113 -6.48 -5.42 -3.02
CA PHE A 113 -5.14 -5.19 -2.50
C PHE A 113 -4.18 -6.32 -2.87
N GLY A 114 -4.59 -7.58 -2.66
CA GLY A 114 -3.79 -8.75 -3.03
C GLY A 114 -3.40 -8.73 -4.50
N ASN A 115 -4.37 -8.52 -5.40
CA ASN A 115 -4.12 -8.43 -6.83
C ASN A 115 -3.18 -7.29 -7.19
N ALA A 116 -3.38 -6.09 -6.63
CA ALA A 116 -2.51 -4.95 -6.90
C ALA A 116 -1.06 -5.19 -6.45
N LEU A 117 -0.87 -5.82 -5.28
CA LEU A 117 0.47 -6.17 -4.78
C LEU A 117 1.15 -7.22 -5.65
N ILE A 118 0.42 -8.27 -6.07
CA ILE A 118 0.94 -9.29 -7.00
C ILE A 118 1.39 -8.65 -8.31
N GLU A 119 0.55 -7.76 -8.86
CA GLU A 119 0.83 -7.07 -10.11
C GLU A 119 2.07 -6.16 -10.02
N ILE A 120 2.25 -5.45 -8.91
CA ILE A 120 3.46 -4.66 -8.63
C ILE A 120 4.68 -5.57 -8.53
N ALA A 121 4.58 -6.68 -7.80
CA ALA A 121 5.68 -7.63 -7.65
C ALA A 121 6.10 -8.23 -9.00
N ALA A 122 5.15 -8.81 -9.73
CA ALA A 122 5.39 -9.47 -11.00
C ALA A 122 5.98 -8.50 -12.03
N SER A 123 5.41 -7.31 -12.15
CA SER A 123 5.89 -6.31 -13.11
C SER A 123 7.22 -5.67 -12.69
N GLY A 124 7.42 -5.41 -11.39
CA GLY A 124 8.66 -4.84 -10.87
C GLY A 124 9.87 -5.75 -11.05
N LEU A 125 9.69 -7.07 -10.98
CA LEU A 125 10.75 -8.04 -11.24
C LEU A 125 11.18 -8.11 -12.71
N GLN A 126 10.28 -7.74 -13.64
CA GLN A 126 10.49 -7.88 -15.08
C GLN A 126 10.84 -6.56 -15.76
N SER A 127 10.51 -5.44 -15.14
CA SER A 127 10.61 -4.11 -15.76
C SER A 127 11.97 -3.45 -15.48
N PRO A 128 12.48 -2.61 -16.41
CA PRO A 128 13.53 -1.66 -16.07
C PRO A 128 13.01 -0.68 -15.01
N ARG A 129 13.95 -0.02 -14.33
CA ARG A 129 13.61 1.02 -13.37
C ARG A 129 12.86 2.15 -14.09
N GLN A 130 11.73 2.58 -13.55
CA GLN A 130 10.93 3.67 -14.11
C GLN A 130 11.60 5.01 -13.81
N ALA A 131 11.41 5.99 -14.69
CA ALA A 131 11.77 7.37 -14.38
C ALA A 131 10.90 7.86 -13.21
N TYR A 132 11.52 8.48 -12.21
CA TYR A 132 10.81 8.94 -11.02
C TYR A 132 11.39 10.27 -10.53
N ASP A 133 10.50 11.25 -10.37
CA ASP A 133 10.80 12.56 -9.79
C ASP A 133 10.05 12.69 -8.45
N ALA A 134 10.79 12.57 -7.35
CA ALA A 134 10.24 12.72 -6.01
C ALA A 134 9.73 14.14 -5.71
N GLY A 135 10.31 15.16 -6.35
CA GLY A 135 9.88 16.55 -6.24
C GLY A 135 8.50 16.73 -6.86
N ALA A 136 8.31 16.22 -8.09
CA ALA A 136 7.01 16.22 -8.76
C ALA A 136 5.95 15.41 -7.99
N ALA A 137 6.32 14.25 -7.45
CA ALA A 137 5.43 13.45 -6.60
C ALA A 137 4.99 14.20 -5.33
N LYS A 138 5.94 14.86 -4.65
CA LYS A 138 5.63 15.70 -3.47
C LYS A 138 4.74 16.88 -3.85
N GLN A 139 4.95 17.50 -5.01
CA GLN A 139 4.10 18.58 -5.50
C GLN A 139 2.68 18.09 -5.81
N SER A 140 2.55 16.87 -6.34
CA SER A 140 1.24 16.24 -6.59
C SER A 140 0.46 16.02 -5.29
N LEU A 141 1.11 15.53 -4.23
CA LEU A 141 0.51 15.41 -2.90
C LEU A 141 0.10 16.77 -2.31
N LYS A 142 0.95 17.79 -2.45
CA LYS A 142 0.63 19.16 -2.00
C LYS A 142 -0.58 19.73 -2.74
N SER A 143 -0.65 19.53 -4.06
CA SER A 143 -1.78 19.96 -4.89
C SER A 143 -3.08 19.29 -4.44
N ALA A 144 -3.06 17.97 -4.26
CA ALA A 144 -4.20 17.21 -3.75
C ALA A 144 -4.64 17.66 -2.34
N ALA A 145 -3.69 17.93 -1.44
CA ALA A 145 -3.99 18.43 -0.10
C ALA A 145 -4.60 19.84 -0.14
N ALA A 146 -4.12 20.74 -1.00
CA ALA A 146 -4.71 22.06 -1.19
C ALA A 146 -6.13 21.95 -1.75
N GLN A 147 -6.36 21.05 -2.71
CA GLN A 147 -7.70 20.78 -3.23
C GLN A 147 -8.63 20.23 -2.15
N ALA A 148 -8.19 19.24 -1.37
CA ALA A 148 -8.99 18.70 -0.26
C ALA A 148 -9.34 19.77 0.78
N MET A 149 -8.40 20.67 1.10
CA MET A 149 -8.63 21.79 2.01
C MET A 149 -9.68 22.79 1.49
N MET A 150 -9.75 23.02 0.18
CA MET A 150 -10.77 23.88 -0.42
C MET A 150 -12.14 23.21 -0.49
N LEU A 151 -12.20 21.89 -0.62
CA LEU A 151 -13.43 21.13 -0.79
C LEU A 151 -14.06 20.67 0.53
N HIS A 152 -13.28 20.57 1.60
CA HIS A 152 -13.71 19.95 2.84
C HIS A 152 -13.32 20.79 4.05
N ASP A 153 -14.33 21.44 4.64
CA ASP A 153 -14.20 22.08 5.94
C ASP A 153 -13.73 21.05 6.97
N GLY A 154 -12.70 21.41 7.74
CA GLY A 154 -12.11 20.53 8.74
C GLY A 154 -11.03 19.58 8.23
N PHE A 155 -10.72 19.50 6.93
CA PHE A 155 -9.60 18.71 6.41
C PHE A 155 -8.28 19.03 7.13
N GLY A 156 -7.95 20.33 7.25
CA GLY A 156 -6.73 20.77 7.91
C GLY A 156 -6.69 20.37 9.39
N ALA A 157 -7.80 20.49 10.10
CA ALA A 157 -7.89 20.10 11.51
C ALA A 157 -7.75 18.57 11.66
N GLY A 158 -8.48 17.80 10.86
CA GLY A 158 -8.45 16.34 10.92
C GLY A 158 -7.10 15.75 10.52
N LEU A 159 -6.42 16.30 9.50
CA LEU A 159 -5.09 15.85 9.11
C LEU A 159 -4.05 16.04 10.22
N ASN A 160 -4.20 17.11 11.02
CA ASN A 160 -3.30 17.45 12.13
C ASN A 160 -3.77 16.91 13.49
N ALA A 161 -4.89 16.18 13.54
CA ALA A 161 -5.38 15.64 14.80
C ALA A 161 -4.41 14.56 15.33
N ASP A 162 -4.29 14.45 16.65
CA ASP A 162 -3.30 13.59 17.33
C ASP A 162 -3.65 12.10 17.32
N GLY A 163 -4.93 11.76 17.14
CA GLY A 163 -5.46 10.40 17.24
C GLY A 163 -5.62 9.85 18.66
N ALA A 164 -5.54 10.69 19.70
CA ALA A 164 -5.59 10.23 21.10
C ALA A 164 -6.96 9.61 21.46
N ASP A 165 -8.05 10.23 20.98
CA ASP A 165 -9.41 9.76 21.16
C ASP A 165 -10.08 9.32 19.84
N GLU A 166 -11.25 8.72 19.96
CA GLU A 166 -11.99 8.15 18.83
C GLU A 166 -12.40 9.20 17.80
N THR A 167 -12.80 10.40 18.25
CA THR A 167 -13.19 11.50 17.36
C THR A 167 -11.97 12.00 16.59
N SER A 168 -10.83 12.17 17.28
CA SER A 168 -9.55 12.55 16.70
C SER A 168 -9.09 11.53 15.64
N ARG A 169 -9.20 10.22 15.92
CA ARG A 169 -8.91 9.16 14.94
C ARG A 169 -9.80 9.22 13.72
N GLN A 170 -11.12 9.37 13.91
CA GLN A 170 -12.07 9.49 12.81
C GLN A 170 -11.81 10.72 11.93
N ALA A 171 -11.44 11.86 12.53
CA ALA A 171 -11.09 13.06 11.78
C ALA A 171 -9.84 12.85 10.88
N ARG A 172 -8.82 12.15 11.39
CA ARG A 172 -7.63 11.78 10.59
C ARG A 172 -8.01 10.85 9.43
N CYS A 173 -8.83 9.85 9.71
CA CYS A 173 -9.35 8.92 8.69
C CYS A 173 -10.06 9.63 7.55
N GLN A 174 -11.00 10.48 7.92
CA GLN A 174 -11.81 11.21 6.96
C GLN A 174 -10.94 12.14 6.12
N SER A 175 -9.98 12.82 6.75
CA SER A 175 -9.03 13.70 6.04
C SER A 175 -8.15 12.92 5.07
N PHE A 176 -7.73 11.70 5.44
CA PHE A 176 -6.99 10.82 4.55
C PHE A 176 -7.83 10.37 3.35
N ALA A 177 -9.10 10.00 3.58
CA ALA A 177 -10.02 9.64 2.49
C ALA A 177 -10.22 10.81 1.52
N TRP A 178 -10.41 12.04 2.03
CA TRP A 178 -10.50 13.25 1.21
C TRP A 178 -9.22 13.53 0.41
N LEU A 179 -8.04 13.31 1.00
CA LEU A 179 -6.78 13.42 0.28
C LEU A 179 -6.68 12.41 -0.88
N LEU A 180 -7.09 11.15 -0.63
CA LEU A 180 -7.11 10.12 -1.67
C LEU A 180 -8.11 10.46 -2.78
N ASP A 181 -9.27 11.03 -2.43
CA ASP A 181 -10.24 11.48 -3.41
C ASP A 181 -9.71 12.62 -4.28
N ALA A 182 -9.10 13.65 -3.69
CA ALA A 182 -8.47 14.74 -4.43
C ALA A 182 -7.30 14.27 -5.30
N LEU A 183 -6.47 13.35 -4.78
CA LEU A 183 -5.41 12.73 -5.56
C LEU A 183 -5.98 11.92 -6.73
N GLY A 184 -7.14 11.28 -6.54
CA GLY A 184 -7.83 10.50 -7.56
C GLY A 184 -8.19 11.27 -8.83
N GLU A 185 -8.34 12.58 -8.72
CA GLU A 185 -8.65 13.48 -9.84
C GLU A 185 -7.40 13.93 -10.63
N GLN A 186 -6.20 13.65 -10.12
CA GLN A 186 -4.95 13.98 -10.83
C GLN A 186 -4.67 12.98 -11.97
N PRO A 187 -3.92 13.35 -13.01
CA PRO A 187 -3.43 12.43 -14.03
C PRO A 187 -2.68 11.22 -13.47
N LEU A 188 -2.74 10.08 -14.18
CA LEU A 188 -2.16 8.80 -13.76
C LEU A 188 -0.70 8.91 -13.26
N ALA A 189 0.17 9.59 -14.01
CA ALA A 189 1.57 9.75 -13.62
C ALA A 189 1.75 10.45 -12.27
N GLN A 190 0.86 11.41 -11.95
CA GLN A 190 0.91 12.16 -10.69
C GLN A 190 0.40 11.31 -9.52
N ARG A 191 -0.68 10.54 -9.73
CA ARG A 191 -1.20 9.60 -8.72
C ARG A 191 -0.20 8.50 -8.42
N ALA A 192 0.34 7.87 -9.46
CA ALA A 192 1.33 6.82 -9.33
C ALA A 192 2.63 7.34 -8.68
N GLY A 193 3.11 8.52 -9.08
CA GLY A 193 4.26 9.17 -8.47
C GLY A 193 4.05 9.46 -6.98
N ALA A 194 2.91 10.05 -6.62
CA ALA A 194 2.54 10.32 -5.23
C ALA A 194 2.42 9.03 -4.40
N MET A 195 1.78 7.99 -4.93
CA MET A 195 1.64 6.71 -4.25
C MET A 195 3.00 6.01 -4.07
N ARG A 196 3.86 6.05 -5.09
CA ARG A 196 5.25 5.55 -5.00
C ARG A 196 6.05 6.29 -3.92
N LEU A 197 5.90 7.62 -3.82
CA LEU A 197 6.52 8.41 -2.75
C LEU A 197 6.06 7.92 -1.37
N LEU A 198 4.74 7.80 -1.16
CA LEU A 198 4.18 7.35 0.12
C LEU A 198 4.64 5.95 0.51
N LEU A 199 4.65 5.01 -0.44
CA LEU A 199 5.11 3.64 -0.21
C LEU A 199 6.60 3.58 0.15
N ASN A 200 7.44 4.32 -0.56
CA ASN A 200 8.88 4.41 -0.27
C ASN A 200 9.14 5.01 1.12
N GLU A 201 8.44 6.09 1.48
CA GLU A 201 8.52 6.68 2.82
C GLU A 201 8.04 5.72 3.91
N GLY A 202 6.94 5.00 3.67
CA GLY A 202 6.41 3.99 4.60
C GLY A 202 7.41 2.85 4.85
N MET A 203 7.99 2.31 3.79
CA MET A 203 9.02 1.26 3.89
C MET A 203 10.25 1.73 4.68
N ASN A 204 10.74 2.95 4.42
CA ASN A 204 11.89 3.49 5.15
C ASN A 204 11.61 3.67 6.64
N ARG A 205 10.38 4.02 7.03
CA ARG A 205 9.99 4.14 8.44
C ARG A 205 9.90 2.79 9.16
N LEU A 206 9.58 1.72 8.43
CA LEU A 206 9.54 0.37 8.98
C LEU A 206 10.95 -0.23 9.13
N ALA A 207 11.89 0.13 8.26
CA ALA A 207 13.25 -0.39 8.29
C ALA A 207 14.14 0.15 9.44
N VAL A 208 13.72 1.25 10.10
CA VAL A 208 14.48 1.92 11.17
C VAL A 208 14.06 1.46 12.58
N ARG A 209 13.09 0.54 12.69
CA ARG A 209 12.65 -0.06 13.96
C ARG A 209 13.22 -1.46 14.13
#